data_AF-A0A063BNG9-F1
#
_entry.id   AF-A0A063BNG9-F1
#
_cell.length_a   1.000
_cell.length_b   1.000
_cell.length_c   1.000
_cell.angle_alpha   90.00
_cell.angle_beta   90.00
_cell.angle_gamma   90.00
#
_symmetry.space_group_name_H-M   'P 1'
#
loop_
_entity.id
_entity.type
_entity.pdbx_description
1 polymer ?
#
loop_
_entity_poly.entity_id
_entity_poly.type
_entity_poly.pdbx_seq_one_letter_code
_entity_poly.pdbx_strand_id
1 'polypeptide(L)' 'MTIRWPEAMSEGGRLPLSQSEDAFKLGALRMHDETRSCRQTLQISLFFDGTNN' A
#
# COMPACT_ATOMS: atom_id res chain seq x y z
N MET A 1 -16.00 28.23 -8.66
CA MET A 1 -15.33 26.91 -8.76
C MET A 1 -14.06 27.09 -9.55
N THR A 2 -12.91 26.85 -8.95
CA THR A 2 -11.62 26.93 -9.67
C THR A 2 -11.23 25.52 -10.07
N ILE A 3 -11.19 25.25 -11.37
CA ILE A 3 -10.67 23.98 -11.89
C ILE A 3 -9.18 23.95 -11.51
N ARG A 4 -8.77 22.96 -10.71
CA ARG A 4 -7.37 22.72 -10.36
C ARG A 4 -6.87 21.55 -11.17
N TRP A 5 -5.82 21.77 -11.95
CA TRP A 5 -5.11 20.70 -12.62
C TRP A 5 -4.34 19.86 -11.59
N PRO A 6 -4.21 18.54 -11.81
CA PRO A 6 -3.32 17.72 -11.01
C PRO A 6 -1.89 18.26 -11.06
N GLU A 7 -1.16 18.08 -9.97
CA GLU A 7 0.28 18.36 -9.95
C GLU A 7 1.02 17.48 -10.96
N ALA A 8 2.05 18.06 -11.58
CA ALA A 8 2.92 17.32 -12.48
C ALA A 8 3.60 16.16 -11.72
N MET A 9 3.76 15.03 -12.40
CA MET A 9 4.49 13.90 -11.84
C MET A 9 5.99 14.24 -11.79
N SER A 10 6.64 13.95 -10.67
CA SER A 10 8.09 14.05 -10.54
C SER A 10 8.79 13.04 -11.46
N GLU A 11 9.95 13.41 -12.01
CA GLU A 11 10.79 12.56 -12.87
C GLU A 11 11.13 11.19 -12.25
N GLY A 12 11.24 11.12 -10.91
CA GLY A 12 11.49 9.88 -10.16
C GLY A 12 10.24 9.13 -9.69
N GLY A 13 9.05 9.53 -10.13
CA GLY A 13 7.78 9.01 -9.62
C GLY A 13 7.48 9.46 -8.19
N ARG A 14 6.42 8.90 -7.59
CA ARG A 14 5.90 9.30 -6.26
C ARG A 14 6.49 8.50 -5.09
N LEU A 15 7.13 7.37 -5.37
CA LEU A 15 7.67 6.47 -4.36
C LEU A 15 9.15 6.21 -4.67
N PRO A 16 10.07 6.72 -3.84
CA PRO A 16 11.48 6.38 -3.94
C PRO A 16 11.69 4.87 -3.84
N LEU A 17 12.62 4.31 -4.63
CA LEU A 17 12.86 2.86 -4.69
C LEU A 17 13.17 2.25 -3.32
N SER A 18 13.96 2.96 -2.49
CA SER A 18 14.27 2.53 -1.12
C SER A 18 13.02 2.35 -0.25
N GLN A 19 12.06 3.27 -0.34
CA GLN A 19 10.80 3.19 0.41
C GLN A 19 9.91 2.05 -0.09
N SER A 20 9.97 1.74 -1.39
CA SER A 20 9.24 0.61 -1.97
C SER A 20 9.75 -0.74 -1.45
N GLU A 21 11.07 -0.92 -1.39
CA GLU A 21 11.67 -2.15 -0.88
C GLU A 21 11.40 -2.36 0.61
N ASP A 22 11.48 -1.28 1.39
CA ASP A 22 11.19 -1.32 2.83
C ASP A 22 9.72 -1.64 3.10
N ALA A 23 8.79 -1.02 2.37
CA ALA A 23 7.36 -1.31 2.46
C ALA A 23 7.05 -2.76 2.07
N PHE A 24 7.68 -3.26 1.01
CA PHE A 24 7.55 -4.66 0.59
C PHE A 24 8.04 -5.61 1.69
N LYS A 25 9.25 -5.40 2.23
CA LYS A 25 9.81 -6.25 3.31
C LYS A 25 8.97 -6.21 4.58
N LEU A 26 8.39 -5.06 4.92
CA LEU A 26 7.51 -4.90 6.08
C LEU A 26 6.20 -5.69 5.90
N GLY A 27 5.60 -5.62 4.71
CA GLY A 27 4.32 -6.26 4.41
C GLY A 27 4.43 -7.75 4.05
N ALA A 28 5.57 -8.21 3.54
CA ALA A 28 5.66 -9.51 2.87
C ALA A 28 5.45 -10.72 3.79
N LEU A 29 5.70 -10.66 5.10
CA LEU A 29 5.77 -11.89 5.91
C LEU A 29 5.44 -11.69 7.41
N ARG A 30 4.20 -11.33 7.78
CA ARG A 30 3.83 -11.24 9.22
C ARG A 30 2.52 -11.89 9.67
N MET A 31 1.96 -12.82 8.90
CA MET A 31 0.87 -13.66 9.41
C MET A 31 1.36 -15.10 9.63
N HIS A 32 2.09 -15.31 10.71
CA HIS A 32 2.31 -16.65 11.26
C HIS A 32 2.21 -16.58 12.79
N ASP A 33 1.06 -16.96 13.33
CA ASP A 33 0.88 -17.25 14.76
C ASP A 33 0.20 -18.62 14.88
N GLU A 34 1.01 -19.68 14.99
CA GLU A 34 0.54 -21.07 15.14
C GLU A 34 -0.35 -21.26 16.36
N THR A 35 -0.17 -20.42 17.38
CA THR A 35 -0.81 -20.54 18.70
C THR A 35 -2.05 -19.66 18.85
N ARG A 36 -2.30 -18.74 17.91
CA ARG A 36 -3.36 -17.71 17.97
C ARG A 36 -3.36 -16.94 19.30
N SER A 37 -2.21 -16.83 19.94
CA SER A 37 -2.07 -16.34 21.31
C SER A 37 -1.91 -14.83 21.39
N CYS A 38 -1.57 -14.16 20.27
CA CYS A 38 -1.31 -12.73 20.27
C CYS A 38 -2.50 -11.94 19.69
N ARG A 39 -2.84 -10.83 20.34
CA ARG A 39 -3.88 -9.91 19.89
C ARG A 39 -3.35 -9.15 18.68
N GLN A 40 -3.65 -9.63 17.47
CA GLN A 40 -3.23 -9.00 16.22
C GLN A 40 -4.28 -8.01 15.72
N THR A 41 -3.82 -6.86 15.24
CA THR A 41 -4.66 -5.93 14.48
C THR A 41 -4.74 -6.44 13.05
N LEU A 42 -5.92 -6.92 12.65
CA LEU A 42 -6.18 -7.29 11.27
C LEU A 42 -6.44 -6.02 10.44
N GLN A 43 -5.50 -5.69 9.55
CA GLN A 43 -5.69 -4.63 8.57
C GLN A 43 -6.18 -5.23 7.26
N ILE A 44 -7.43 -4.93 6.89
CA ILE A 44 -8.03 -5.39 5.63
C ILE A 44 -8.04 -4.21 4.66
N SER A 45 -7.40 -4.39 3.50
CA SER A 45 -7.49 -3.45 2.38
C SER A 45 -8.35 -4.09 1.29
N LEU A 46 -9.54 -3.53 1.03
CA LEU A 46 -10.43 -3.97 -0.02
C LEU A 46 -10.42 -2.95 -1.16
N PHE A 47 -10.07 -3.40 -2.36
CA PHE A 47 -10.06 -2.58 -3.56
C PHE A 47 -11.13 -3.07 -4.52
N PHE A 48 -11.93 -2.15 -5.03
CA PHE A 48 -12.90 -2.44 -6.09
C PHE A 48 -12.32 -1.91 -7.39
N ASP A 49 -12.19 -2.79 -8.36
CA ASP A 49 -11.68 -2.41 -9.66
C ASP A 49 -12.81 -1.95 -10.61
N GLY A 50 -12.42 -1.29 -11.70
CA GLY A 50 -13.32 -0.85 -12.75
C GLY A 50 -13.87 -2.00 -13.59
N THR A 51 -14.92 -1.71 -14.36
CA THR A 51 -15.48 -2.66 -15.33
C THR A 51 -14.43 -3.05 -16.37
N ASN A 52 -14.23 -4.36 -16.57
CA ASN A 52 -13.28 -4.92 -17.54
C ASN A 52 -11.79 -4.60 -17.22
N ASN A 53 -11.45 -4.56 -15.92
CA ASN A 53 -10.08 -4.48 -15.42
C ASN A 53 -9.71 -5.79 -14.70
#